data_AF-A0A3B8IW78-F1
#
_entry.id   AF-A0A3B8IW78-F1
#
_cell.length_a   1.000
_cell.length_b   1.000
_cell.length_c   1.000
_cell.angle_alpha   90.00
_cell.angle_beta   90.00
_cell.angle_gamma   90.00
#
_symmetry.space_group_name_H-M   'P 1'
#
loop_
_entity.id
_entity.type
_entity.pdbx_description
1 polymer ?
#
loop_
_entity_poly.entity_id
_entity_poly.type
_entity_poly.pdbx_seq_one_letter_code
_entity_poly.pdbx_strand_id
1 'polypeptide(L)'
;VETIPSLQEARVLAELLAEVDTPSWISFSCRDAEHVNDGSTIEACVSLFRGHSKVFAVGINCTAPTHISGLIRRIQAADTGKRIIVYPNSGEA
;
A
#
# COMPACT_ATOMS: atom_id res chain seq x y z
N VAL A 1 8.93 3.99 -0.04
CA VAL A 1 8.96 3.32 -1.35
C VAL A 1 7.55 3.40 -1.92
N GLU A 2 7.39 3.71 -3.21
CA GLU A 2 6.09 4.08 -3.76
C GLU A 2 5.74 3.38 -5.07
N THR A 3 4.46 3.44 -5.42
CA THR A 3 3.92 2.91 -6.68
C THR A 3 4.10 1.39 -6.81
N ILE A 4 4.12 0.65 -5.70
CA ILE A 4 4.33 -0.80 -5.70
C ILE A 4 3.14 -1.48 -6.39
N PRO A 5 3.34 -2.21 -7.51
CA PRO A 5 2.25 -2.74 -8.32
C PRO A 5 1.86 -4.18 -7.95
N SER A 6 2.68 -4.87 -7.14
CA SER A 6 2.55 -6.31 -6.93
C SER A 6 2.75 -6.75 -5.47
N LEU A 7 2.10 -7.85 -5.10
CA LEU A 7 2.26 -8.49 -3.80
C LEU A 7 3.67 -9.09 -3.64
N GLN A 8 4.25 -9.60 -4.74
CA GLN A 8 5.58 -10.17 -4.72
C GLN A 8 6.63 -9.09 -4.37
N GLU A 9 6.59 -7.93 -5.01
CA GLU A 9 7.49 -6.82 -4.67
C GLU A 9 7.28 -6.35 -3.23
N ALA A 10 6.03 -6.27 -2.78
CA ALA A 10 5.71 -5.90 -1.40
C ALA A 10 6.35 -6.83 -0.36
N ARG A 11 6.37 -8.15 -0.65
CA ARG A 11 7.02 -9.15 0.21
C ARG A 11 8.53 -8.94 0.27
N VAL A 12 9.16 -8.79 -0.88
CA VAL A 12 10.60 -8.53 -0.97
C VAL A 12 10.96 -7.23 -0.22
N LEU A 13 10.16 -6.18 -0.38
CA LEU A 13 10.37 -4.92 0.32
C LEU A 13 10.16 -5.04 1.84
N ALA A 14 9.23 -5.87 2.32
CA ALA A 14 9.07 -6.10 3.75
C ALA A 14 10.30 -6.77 4.37
N GLU A 15 11.00 -7.63 3.62
CA GLU A 15 12.25 -8.25 4.07
C GLU A 15 13.40 -7.24 4.05
N LEU A 16 13.61 -6.56 2.90
CA LEU A 16 14.69 -5.59 2.75
C LEU A 16 14.55 -4.39 3.70
N LEU A 17 13.33 -3.91 3.93
CA LEU A 17 13.10 -2.77 4.81
C LEU A 17 13.32 -3.10 6.29
N ALA A 18 13.33 -4.39 6.68
CA ALA A 18 13.65 -4.78 8.04
C ALA A 18 15.14 -4.59 8.38
N GLU A 19 16.01 -4.58 7.37
CA GLU A 19 17.46 -4.48 7.51
C GLU A 19 18.00 -3.03 7.48
N VAL A 20 17.15 -2.06 7.13
CA VAL A 20 17.53 -0.63 7.07
C VAL A 20 17.03 0.14 8.29
N ASP A 21 17.84 1.09 8.76
CA ASP A 21 17.48 1.87 9.95
C ASP A 21 16.51 3.02 9.69
N THR A 22 16.35 3.43 8.43
CA THR A 22 15.56 4.59 8.03
C THR A 22 14.05 4.28 8.10
N PRO A 23 13.26 5.07 8.87
CA PRO A 23 11.80 4.96 8.85
C PRO A 23 11.22 5.19 7.45
N SER A 24 10.28 4.34 7.05
CA SER A 24 9.76 4.29 5.69
C SER A 24 8.24 4.21 5.66
N TRP A 25 7.64 4.65 4.55
CA TRP A 25 6.27 4.27 4.16
C TRP A 25 6.30 3.44 2.88
N ILE A 26 5.22 2.68 2.66
CA ILE A 26 4.97 1.96 1.41
C ILE A 26 3.68 2.50 0.80
N SER A 27 3.64 2.77 -0.50
CA SER A 27 2.40 3.05 -1.23
C SER A 27 2.25 2.16 -2.46
N PHE A 28 1.00 1.78 -2.73
CA PHE A 28 0.62 0.85 -3.79
C PHE A 28 -0.08 1.57 -4.93
N SER A 29 0.16 1.09 -6.15
CA SER A 29 -0.66 1.43 -7.32
C SER A 29 -1.74 0.37 -7.53
N CYS A 30 -2.98 0.82 -7.67
CA CYS A 30 -4.16 -0.05 -7.73
C CYS A 30 -4.91 0.15 -9.04
N ARG A 31 -5.42 -0.95 -9.60
CA ARG A 31 -6.19 -0.94 -10.86
C ARG A 31 -7.68 -0.72 -10.65
N ASP A 32 -8.17 -1.00 -9.44
CA ASP A 32 -9.56 -0.84 -9.05
C ASP A 32 -9.67 -0.57 -7.54
N ALA A 33 -10.89 -0.64 -6.98
CA ALA A 33 -11.15 -0.34 -5.57
C ALA A 33 -10.75 -1.46 -4.58
N GLU A 34 -10.12 -2.54 -5.06
CA GLU A 34 -9.78 -3.75 -4.32
C GLU A 34 -8.36 -4.27 -4.60
N HIS A 35 -7.93 -4.23 -5.85
CA HIS A 35 -6.72 -4.91 -6.29
C HIS A 35 -5.57 -3.95 -6.59
N VAL A 36 -4.37 -4.36 -6.22
CA VAL A 36 -3.13 -3.82 -6.81
C VAL A 36 -3.02 -4.25 -8.28
N ASN A 37 -2.11 -3.63 -9.04
CA ASN A 37 -2.02 -3.85 -10.49
C ASN A 37 -1.81 -5.33 -10.91
N ASP A 38 -1.07 -6.11 -10.12
CA ASP A 38 -0.87 -7.55 -10.38
C ASP A 38 -2.13 -8.42 -10.14
N GLY A 39 -3.17 -7.84 -9.54
CA GLY A 39 -4.44 -8.50 -9.22
C GLY A 39 -4.56 -9.09 -7.82
N SER A 40 -3.53 -8.96 -6.99
CA SER A 40 -3.62 -9.26 -5.56
C SER A 40 -4.49 -8.23 -4.85
N THR A 41 -5.13 -8.60 -3.74
CA THR A 41 -5.92 -7.65 -2.94
C THR A 41 -5.01 -6.70 -2.17
N ILE A 42 -5.45 -5.46 -2.01
CA ILE A 42 -4.70 -4.45 -1.23
C ILE A 42 -4.53 -4.90 0.23
N GLU A 43 -5.50 -5.62 0.81
CA GLU A 43 -5.43 -6.17 2.16
C GLU A 43 -4.29 -7.17 2.34
N ALA A 44 -4.07 -8.05 1.35
CA ALA A 44 -2.97 -9.01 1.38
C ALA A 44 -1.63 -8.27 1.36
N CYS A 45 -1.51 -7.24 0.53
CA CYS A 45 -0.31 -6.42 0.40
C CYS A 45 0.01 -5.64 1.69
N VAL A 46 -0.96 -4.92 2.26
CA VAL A 46 -0.70 -4.10 3.48
C VAL A 46 -0.48 -4.97 4.72
N SER A 47 -1.08 -6.16 4.78
CA SER A 47 -0.93 -7.08 5.91
C SER A 47 0.52 -7.55 6.13
N LEU A 48 1.34 -7.57 5.07
CA LEU A 48 2.77 -7.90 5.16
C LEU A 48 3.53 -6.94 6.08
N PHE A 49 3.06 -5.70 6.20
CA PHE A 49 3.71 -4.67 7.01
C PHE A 49 3.16 -4.58 8.44
N ARG A 50 2.20 -5.42 8.84
CA ARG A 50 1.72 -5.48 10.23
C ARG A 50 2.89 -5.79 11.16
N GLY A 51 3.07 -4.99 12.21
CA GLY A 51 4.18 -5.15 13.16
C GLY A 51 5.57 -4.78 12.63
N HIS A 52 5.71 -4.38 11.35
CA HIS A 52 7.01 -4.02 10.77
C HIS A 52 7.59 -2.76 11.44
N SER A 53 8.73 -2.88 12.11
CA SER A 53 9.28 -1.80 12.95
C SER A 53 9.71 -0.56 12.16
N LYS A 54 10.23 -0.74 10.95
CA LYS A 54 10.72 0.35 10.09
C LYS A 54 9.65 0.99 9.19
N VAL A 55 8.47 0.35 9.03
CA VAL A 55 7.40 0.88 8.18
C VAL A 55 6.32 1.50 9.06
N PHE A 56 6.19 2.83 9.02
CA PHE A 56 5.25 3.55 9.88
C PHE A 56 3.88 3.80 9.24
N ALA A 57 3.80 3.67 7.91
CA ALA A 57 2.60 3.90 7.13
C ALA A 57 2.54 3.04 5.87
N VAL A 58 1.32 2.71 5.46
CA VAL A 58 0.98 2.06 4.19
C VAL A 58 -0.03 2.93 3.44
N GLY A 59 -0.12 2.81 2.12
CA GLY A 59 -0.89 3.81 1.38
C GLY A 59 -1.17 3.49 -0.08
N ILE A 60 -1.80 4.46 -0.74
CA ILE A 60 -2.20 4.37 -2.15
C ILE A 60 -1.69 5.63 -2.86
N ASN A 61 -1.08 5.43 -4.01
CA ASN A 61 -0.74 6.49 -4.95
C ASN A 61 -0.94 6.01 -6.40
N CYS A 62 -0.74 6.89 -7.37
CA CYS A 62 -0.80 6.52 -8.79
C CYS A 62 -2.10 5.77 -9.18
N THR A 63 -3.22 6.12 -8.54
CA THR A 63 -4.50 5.42 -8.64
C THR A 63 -5.59 6.44 -8.88
N ALA A 64 -6.61 6.08 -9.68
CA ALA A 64 -7.72 6.98 -10.00
C ALA A 64 -8.51 7.36 -8.71
N PRO A 65 -8.88 8.64 -8.53
CA PRO A 65 -9.61 9.12 -7.35
C PRO A 65 -10.89 8.34 -7.02
N THR A 66 -11.58 7.82 -8.03
CA THR A 66 -12.82 7.04 -7.91
C THR A 66 -12.66 5.75 -7.09
N HIS A 67 -11.45 5.17 -7.04
CA HIS A 67 -11.17 3.92 -6.32
C HIS A 67 -10.73 4.14 -4.86
N ILE A 68 -10.29 5.35 -4.53
CA ILE A 68 -9.58 5.65 -3.28
C ILE A 68 -10.40 5.36 -2.03
N SER A 69 -11.68 5.75 -2.02
CA SER A 69 -12.53 5.52 -0.83
C SER A 69 -12.72 4.03 -0.52
N GLY A 70 -12.82 3.18 -1.56
CA GLY A 70 -12.91 1.73 -1.40
C GLY A 70 -11.62 1.14 -0.84
N LEU A 71 -10.48 1.55 -1.40
CA LEU A 71 -9.16 1.10 -0.98
C LEU A 71 -8.85 1.52 0.47
N ILE A 72 -9.19 2.75 0.89
CA ILE A 72 -8.99 3.20 2.27
C ILE A 72 -9.76 2.28 3.24
N ARG A 73 -11.03 1.98 2.96
CA ARG A 73 -11.86 1.12 3.82
C ARG A 73 -11.26 -0.28 3.96
N ARG A 74 -10.71 -0.82 2.87
CA ARG A 74 -10.04 -2.12 2.85
C ARG A 74 -8.75 -2.12 3.66
N ILE A 75 -7.91 -1.09 3.51
CA ILE A 75 -6.69 -0.93 4.31
C ILE A 75 -7.03 -0.81 5.80
N GLN A 76 -8.09 -0.08 6.15
CA GLN A 76 -8.58 0.01 7.53
C GLN A 76 -9.07 -1.35 8.06
N ALA A 77 -9.86 -2.08 7.27
CA ALA A 77 -10.36 -3.41 7.62
C ALA A 77 -9.23 -4.44 7.81
N ALA A 78 -8.09 -4.26 7.15
CA ALA A 78 -6.92 -5.10 7.36
C ALA A 78 -6.27 -4.91 8.73
N ASP A 79 -6.61 -3.89 9.54
CA ASP A 79 -6.13 -3.70 10.91
C ASP A 79 -4.61 -3.95 11.10
N THR A 80 -3.81 -3.20 10.33
CA THR A 80 -2.34 -3.33 10.36
C THR A 80 -1.68 -2.53 11.49
N GLY A 81 -2.45 -1.65 12.15
CA GLY A 81 -1.94 -0.63 13.07
C GLY A 81 -1.07 0.46 12.42
N LYS A 82 -0.97 0.49 11.08
CA LYS A 82 -0.19 1.49 10.34
C LYS A 82 -1.02 2.71 10.00
N ARG A 83 -0.37 3.88 9.90
CA ARG A 83 -1.01 5.08 9.34
C ARG A 83 -1.33 4.84 7.87
N ILE A 84 -2.40 5.47 7.39
CA ILE A 84 -2.82 5.40 5.98
C ILE A 84 -2.41 6.70 5.30
N ILE A 85 -1.63 6.61 4.21
CA ILE A 85 -1.21 7.75 3.39
C ILE A 85 -1.83 7.62 2.00
N VAL A 86 -2.38 8.71 1.47
CA VAL A 86 -3.08 8.69 0.19
C VAL A 86 -2.76 9.95 -0.61
N TYR A 87 -2.32 9.77 -1.85
CA TYR A 87 -2.01 10.83 -2.80
C TYR A 87 -2.30 10.35 -4.24
N PRO A 88 -3.56 10.44 -4.70
CA PRO A 88 -4.01 9.85 -5.96
C PRO A 88 -3.59 10.67 -7.18
N ASN A 89 -3.89 10.16 -8.37
CA ASN A 89 -3.76 10.93 -9.61
C ASN A 89 -4.76 12.10 -9.64
N SER A 90 -4.53 13.10 -10.50
CA SER A 90 -5.40 14.28 -10.65
C SER A 90 -6.82 13.94 -11.12
N GLY A 91 -7.04 12.77 -11.73
CA GLY A 91 -8.31 12.40 -12.36
C GLY A 91 -8.54 13.07 -13.71
N GLU A 92 -7.52 13.73 -14.26
CA GLU A 92 -7.52 14.22 -15.64
C GLU A 92 -7.46 13.02 -16.61
N ALA A 93 -8.23 13.12 -17.69
CA ALA A 93 -8.31 12.15 -18.78
C ALA A 93 -7.49 12.63 -19.98
#